data_AF-A0A421DSQ4-F1
#
_entry.id   AF-A0A421DSQ4-F1
#
_cell.length_a   1.000
_cell.length_b   1.000
_cell.length_c   1.000
_cell.angle_alpha   90.00
_cell.angle_beta   90.00
_cell.angle_gamma   90.00
#
_symmetry.space_group_name_H-M   'P 1'
#
loop_
_entity.id
_entity.type
_entity.pdbx_description
1 polymer ?
#
loop_
_entity_poly.entity_id
_entity_poly.type
_entity_poly.pdbx_seq_one_letter_code
_entity_poly.pdbx_strand_id
1 'polypeptide(L)'
;MAGNILIDAVIYVCVFWIFFDATNNKIGGYKTALGNYTGVSPFVWAIGALFIIPFFVYLVRRNKLIQYAKENPVDTDKSKYGILLFIVLAALVAFSYKDFLFQ
;
A
#
# COMPACT_ATOMS: atom_id res chain seq x y z
N MET A 1 7.27 8.96 23.60
CA MET A 1 5.93 9.12 22.97
C MET A 1 5.99 9.91 21.67
N ALA A 2 6.40 11.18 21.68
CA ALA A 2 6.45 12.00 20.45
C ALA A 2 7.32 11.39 19.33
N GLY A 3 8.47 10.79 19.66
CA GLY A 3 9.33 10.12 18.68
C GLY A 3 8.67 8.94 17.96
N ASN A 4 7.87 8.14 18.68
CA ASN A 4 7.17 6.99 18.09
C ASN A 4 6.03 7.44 17.17
N ILE A 5 5.31 8.50 17.57
CA ILE A 5 4.25 9.10 16.75
C ILE A 5 4.80 9.61 15.41
N LEU A 6 5.98 10.25 15.43
CA LEU A 6 6.62 10.73 14.20
C LEU A 6 7.04 9.57 13.28
N ILE A 7 7.60 8.50 13.84
CA ILE A 7 7.97 7.30 13.07
C ILE A 7 6.73 6.67 12.42
N ASP A 8 5.66 6.47 13.19
CA ASP A 8 4.41 5.89 12.69
C ASP A 8 3.79 6.77 11.60
N ALA A 9 3.79 8.10 11.79
CA ALA A 9 3.29 9.05 10.79
C ALA A 9 4.05 8.93 9.45
N VAL A 10 5.38 8.84 9.50
CA VAL A 10 6.20 8.63 8.29
C VAL A 10 5.85 7.31 7.62
N ILE A 11 5.68 6.23 8.38
CA ILE A 11 5.28 4.92 7.86
C ILE A 11 3.92 5.02 7.15
N TYR A 12 2.92 5.65 7.76
CA TYR A 12 1.59 5.77 7.13
C TYR A 12 1.62 6.62 5.87
N VAL A 13 2.42 7.70 5.83
CA VAL A 13 2.63 8.48 4.61
C VAL A 13 3.24 7.60 3.51
N CYS A 14 4.22 6.77 3.82
CA CYS A 14 4.81 5.82 2.86
C CYS A 14 3.79 4.79 2.35
N VAL A 15 2.93 4.27 3.23
CA VAL A 15 1.85 3.33 2.88
C VAL A 15 0.89 3.96 1.88
N PHE A 16 0.38 5.17 2.16
CA PHE A 16 -0.50 5.89 1.24
C PHE A 16 0.21 6.25 -0.06
N TRP A 17 1.47 6.69 0.01
CA TRP A 17 2.24 7.00 -1.18
C TRP A 17 2.37 5.79 -2.11
N ILE A 18 2.69 4.60 -1.57
CA ILE A 18 2.75 3.37 -2.37
C ILE A 18 1.38 3.02 -2.98
N PHE A 19 0.29 3.18 -2.22
CA PHE A 19 -1.05 2.95 -2.74
C PHE A 19 -1.37 3.87 -3.92
N PHE A 20 -1.14 5.17 -3.77
CA PHE A 20 -1.39 6.14 -4.84
C PHE A 20 -0.45 5.94 -6.03
N ASP A 21 0.83 5.64 -5.79
CA ASP A 21 1.78 5.35 -6.86
C ASP A 21 1.37 4.10 -7.66
N ALA A 22 1.02 3.00 -6.98
CA ALA A 22 0.58 1.78 -7.62
C ALA A 22 -0.71 1.99 -8.44
N THR A 23 -1.71 2.66 -7.86
CA THR A 23 -3.00 2.89 -8.53
C THR A 23 -2.90 3.91 -9.68
N ASN A 24 -2.07 4.96 -9.56
CA ASN A 24 -1.87 5.93 -10.64
C ASN A 24 -1.09 5.35 -11.82
N ASN A 25 -0.14 4.45 -11.54
CA ASN A 25 0.61 3.74 -12.58
C ASN A 25 -0.06 2.44 -13.05
N LYS A 26 -1.29 2.15 -12.61
CA LYS A 26 -2.05 0.93 -12.95
C LYS A 26 -1.31 -0.38 -12.64
N ILE A 27 -0.45 -0.36 -11.62
CA ILE A 27 0.25 -1.53 -11.11
C ILE A 27 -0.75 -2.38 -10.34
N GLY A 28 -0.85 -3.67 -10.64
CA GLY A 28 -1.71 -4.57 -9.89
C GLY A 28 -1.51 -6.03 -10.26
N GLY A 29 -2.29 -6.89 -9.62
CA GLY A 29 -2.32 -8.30 -9.99
C GLY A 29 -3.35 -8.55 -11.10
N TYR A 30 -2.94 -9.25 -12.15
CA TYR A 30 -3.73 -9.56 -13.34
C TYR A 30 -3.70 -11.07 -13.62
N LYS A 31 -4.69 -11.55 -14.39
CA LYS A 31 -4.71 -12.93 -14.88
C LYS A 31 -4.04 -13.00 -16.25
N THR A 32 -3.12 -13.93 -16.43
CA THR A 32 -2.51 -14.18 -17.75
C THR A 32 -3.49 -14.92 -18.66
N ALA A 33 -3.19 -15.02 -19.96
CA ALA A 33 -3.97 -15.79 -20.92
C ALA A 33 -4.13 -17.28 -20.53
N LEU A 34 -3.20 -17.81 -19.74
CA LEU A 34 -3.23 -19.17 -19.19
C LEU A 34 -4.07 -19.28 -17.90
N GLY A 35 -4.69 -18.19 -17.45
CA GLY A 35 -5.52 -18.14 -16.25
C GLY A 35 -4.75 -17.96 -14.92
N ASN A 36 -3.42 -17.94 -14.96
CA ASN A 36 -2.58 -17.77 -13.76
C ASN A 36 -2.63 -16.33 -13.26
N TYR A 37 -2.80 -16.14 -11.94
CA TYR A 37 -2.72 -14.82 -11.31
C TYR A 37 -1.26 -14.42 -11.12
N THR A 38 -0.88 -13.25 -11.64
CA THR A 38 0.48 -12.71 -11.56
C THR A 38 0.43 -11.28 -11.06
N GLY A 39 1.45 -10.87 -10.30
CA GLY A 39 1.54 -9.53 -9.74
C GLY A 39 0.90 -9.41 -8.36
N VAL A 40 0.98 -8.21 -7.79
CA VAL A 40 0.55 -7.91 -6.42
C VAL A 40 -0.32 -6.66 -6.48
N SER A 41 -1.48 -6.70 -5.81
CA SER A 41 -2.44 -5.59 -5.84
C SER A 41 -1.89 -4.34 -5.13
N PRO A 42 -2.34 -3.13 -5.51
CA PRO A 42 -1.96 -1.89 -4.82
C PRO A 42 -2.17 -1.93 -3.32
N PHE A 43 -3.28 -2.54 -2.88
CA PHE A 43 -3.60 -2.69 -1.47
C PHE A 43 -2.58 -3.57 -0.74
N VAL A 44 -2.16 -4.70 -1.33
CA VAL A 44 -1.17 -5.58 -0.71
C VAL A 44 0.21 -4.91 -0.67
N TRP A 45 0.60 -4.18 -1.72
CA TRP A 45 1.83 -3.37 -1.69
C TRP A 45 1.79 -2.31 -0.58
N ALA A 46 0.67 -1.61 -0.43
CA ALA A 46 0.50 -0.58 0.58
C ALA A 46 0.56 -1.16 2.00
N ILE A 47 -0.20 -2.22 2.29
CA ILE A 47 -0.15 -2.89 3.61
C ILE A 47 1.23 -3.47 3.88
N GLY A 48 1.89 -4.05 2.87
CA GLY A 48 3.27 -4.53 2.99
C GLY A 48 4.25 -3.44 3.41
N ALA A 49 3.99 -2.18 3.03
CA ALA A 49 4.83 -1.03 3.36
C ALA A 49 4.79 -0.61 4.85
N LEU A 50 3.88 -1.19 5.64
CA LEU A 50 3.97 -1.12 7.11
C LEU A 50 5.28 -1.74 7.63
N PHE A 51 5.85 -2.67 6.85
CA PHE A 51 7.16 -3.23 7.10
C PHE A 51 8.22 -2.55 6.22
N ILE A 52 9.40 -2.35 6.79
CA ILE A 52 10.52 -1.68 6.11
C ILE A 52 10.98 -2.44 4.86
N ILE A 53 11.04 -3.78 4.92
CA ILE A 53 11.58 -4.60 3.83
C ILE A 53 10.70 -4.53 2.56
N PRO A 54 9.38 -4.81 2.60
CA PRO A 54 8.53 -4.72 1.42
C PRO A 54 8.48 -3.32 0.80
N PHE A 55 8.57 -2.25 1.62
CA PHE A 55 8.67 -0.88 1.13
C PHE A 55 9.90 -0.69 0.20
N PHE A 56 11.08 -1.10 0.65
CA PHE A 56 12.29 -1.01 -0.18
C PHE A 56 12.22 -1.94 -1.41
N VAL A 57 11.64 -3.13 -1.26
CA VAL A 57 11.42 -4.03 -2.40
C VAL A 57 10.54 -3.37 -3.46
N TYR A 58 9.48 -2.67 -3.06
CA TYR A 58 8.63 -1.90 -3.97
C TYR A 58 9.44 -0.81 -4.68
N LEU A 59 10.19 0.00 -3.94
CA LEU A 59 11.00 1.08 -4.51
C LEU A 59 12.00 0.59 -5.56
N VAL A 60 12.75 -0.46 -5.25
CA VAL A 60 13.74 -1.05 -6.17
C VAL A 60 13.06 -1.62 -7.42
N ARG A 61 11.87 -2.21 -7.27
CA ARG A 61 11.14 -2.83 -8.39
C ARG A 61 10.22 -1.87 -9.12
N ARG A 62 10.01 -0.65 -8.63
CA ARG A 62 9.01 0.31 -9.13
C ARG A 62 9.06 0.49 -10.64
N ASN A 63 10.23 0.77 -11.21
CA ASN A 63 10.36 0.99 -12.65
C ASN A 63 9.98 -0.25 -13.47
N LYS A 64 10.33 -1.46 -12.98
CA LYS A 64 9.93 -2.72 -13.63
C LYS A 64 8.43 -2.95 -13.50
N LEU A 65 7.84 -2.67 -12.34
CA LEU A 65 6.39 -2.77 -12.13
C LEU A 65 5.61 -1.82 -13.05
N ILE A 66 6.09 -0.59 -13.25
CA ILE A 66 5.51 0.36 -14.20
C ILE A 66 5.61 -0.16 -15.64
N GLN A 67 6.74 -0.76 -16.02
CA GLN A 67 6.88 -1.38 -17.35
C GLN A 67 5.87 -2.51 -17.56
N TYR A 68 5.74 -3.44 -16.60
CA TYR A 68 4.74 -4.51 -16.67
C TYR A 68 3.30 -3.98 -16.70
N ALA A 69 3.02 -2.90 -15.97
CA ALA A 69 1.70 -2.26 -15.98
C ALA A 69 1.36 -1.59 -17.32
N LYS A 70 2.34 -1.26 -18.17
CA LYS A 70 2.06 -0.79 -19.54
C LYS A 70 1.53 -1.93 -20.43
N GLU A 71 2.02 -3.13 -20.23
CA GLU A 71 1.60 -4.32 -20.97
C GLU A 71 0.29 -4.91 -20.42
N ASN A 72 0.12 -4.87 -19.09
CA ASN A 72 -1.03 -5.45 -18.39
C ASN A 72 -1.59 -4.44 -17.36
N PRO A 73 -2.22 -3.34 -17.80
CA PRO A 73 -2.73 -2.32 -16.89
C PRO A 73 -3.88 -2.86 -16.05
N VAL A 74 -3.81 -2.65 -14.74
CA VAL A 74 -4.90 -3.00 -13.81
C VAL A 74 -5.61 -1.74 -13.36
N ASP A 75 -6.92 -1.66 -13.63
CA ASP A 75 -7.76 -0.61 -13.07
C ASP A 75 -8.19 -1.01 -11.66
N THR A 76 -7.77 -0.22 -10.68
CA THR A 76 -8.07 -0.46 -9.26
C THR A 76 -9.01 0.63 -8.80
N ASP A 77 -10.14 0.24 -8.19
CA ASP A 77 -11.08 1.17 -7.57
C ASP A 77 -10.41 1.92 -6.41
N LYS A 78 -9.84 3.09 -6.73
CA LYS A 78 -9.09 3.93 -5.80
C LYS A 78 -9.93 4.33 -4.59
N SER A 79 -11.21 4.59 -4.80
CA SER A 79 -12.13 4.99 -3.75
C SER A 79 -12.36 3.84 -2.77
N LYS A 80 -12.79 2.67 -3.28
CA LYS A 80 -13.08 1.51 -2.42
C LYS A 80 -11.85 1.01 -1.68
N TYR A 81 -10.73 0.79 -2.39
CA TYR A 81 -9.52 0.27 -1.77
C TYR A 81 -8.78 1.31 -0.93
N GLY A 82 -8.90 2.60 -1.26
CA GLY A 82 -8.36 3.70 -0.47
C GLY A 82 -9.10 3.87 0.85
N ILE A 83 -10.45 3.78 0.83
CA ILE A 83 -11.26 3.79 2.06
C ILE A 83 -10.92 2.57 2.93
N LEU A 84 -10.79 1.39 2.33
CA LEU A 84 -10.42 0.19 3.06
C LEU A 84 -9.03 0.35 3.72
N LEU A 85 -8.04 0.88 2.99
CA LEU A 85 -6.71 1.16 3.52
C LEU A 85 -6.77 2.16 4.69
N PHE A 86 -7.55 3.22 4.53
CA PHE A 86 -7.76 4.22 5.57
C PHE A 86 -8.37 3.61 6.84
N ILE A 87 -9.40 2.77 6.71
CA ILE A 87 -10.04 2.11 7.85
C ILE A 87 -9.04 1.21 8.59
N VAL A 88 -8.22 0.44 7.86
CA VAL A 88 -7.20 -0.44 8.47
C VAL A 88 -6.17 0.37 9.24
N LEU A 89 -5.65 1.45 8.65
CA LEU A 89 -4.66 2.31 9.30
C LEU A 89 -5.25 3.06 10.50
N ALA A 90 -6.49 3.55 10.39
CA ALA A 90 -7.19 4.19 11.49
C ALA A 90 -7.41 3.23 12.67
N ALA A 91 -7.80 1.98 12.40
CA ALA A 91 -7.94 0.95 13.43
C ALA A 91 -6.59 0.64 14.10
N LEU A 92 -5.50 0.58 13.32
CA LEU A 92 -4.16 0.34 13.84
C LEU A 92 -3.68 1.49 14.73
N VAL A 93 -3.92 2.74 14.34
CA VAL A 93 -3.66 3.92 15.17
C VAL A 93 -4.48 3.89 16.46
N ALA A 94 -5.78 3.64 16.35
CA ALA A 94 -6.66 3.57 17.52
C ALA A 94 -6.22 2.49 18.51
N PHE A 95 -5.75 1.34 18.02
CA PHE A 95 -5.21 0.27 18.84
C PHE A 95 -3.87 0.64 19.48
N SER A 96 -2.91 1.13 18.71
CA SER A 96 -1.56 1.49 19.20
C SER A 96 -1.57 2.63 20.22
N TYR A 97 -2.53 3.54 20.12
CA TYR A 97 -2.66 4.71 20.98
C TYR A 97 -3.90 4.67 21.89
N LYS A 98 -4.52 3.49 22.08
CA LYS A 98 -5.77 3.34 22.84
C LYS A 98 -5.70 3.95 24.25
N ASP A 99 -4.56 3.75 24.92
CA ASP A 99 -4.35 4.19 26.30
C ASP A 99 -4.13 5.70 26.40
N PHE A 100 -3.87 6.38 25.27
CA PHE A 100 -3.80 7.84 25.18
C PHE A 100 -5.12 8.45 24.70
N LEU A 101 -5.81 7.78 23.77
CA LEU A 101 -7.03 8.29 23.12
C LEU A 101 -8.31 8.10 23.94
N PHE A 102 -8.36 7.07 24.79
CA PHE A 102 -9.55 6.69 25.56
C PHE A 102 -9.34 6.78 27.08
N GLN A 103 -8.45 7.67 27.51
CA GLN A 103 -8.30 8.07 28.91
C GLN A 103 -9.48 8.92 29.38
#